data_AF-A0A382AP69-F1
#
_entry.id   AF-A0A382AP69-F1
#
_cell.length_a   1.000
_cell.length_b   1.000
_cell.length_c   1.000
_cell.angle_alpha   90.00
_cell.angle_beta   90.00
_cell.angle_gamma   90.00
#
_symmetry.space_group_name_H-M   'P 1'
#
loop_
_entity.id
_entity.type
_entity.pdbx_description
1 polymer ?
#
loop_
_entity_poly.entity_id
_entity_poly.type
_entity_poly.pdbx_seq_one_letter_code
_entity_poly.pdbx_strand_id
1 'polypeptide(L)'
;MDNSAHQNYLHIDVHPVSGALGAEITGVDISLPLDAEVVSEIRNALLSHLVIFFQNQVITPQQQLNFAEQFGIPMEYPQLKGLPECPLVTE
;
A
#
# COMPACT_ATOMS: atom_id res chain seq x y z
N MET A 1 17.78 -21.15 -3.79
CA MET A 1 17.44 -20.76 -5.17
C MET A 1 16.95 -19.34 -5.07
N ASP A 2 17.88 -18.41 -5.21
CA ASP A 2 17.60 -16.96 -5.24
C ASP A 2 17.17 -16.64 -6.67
N ASN A 3 15.89 -16.31 -6.84
CA ASN A 3 15.35 -15.85 -8.11
C ASN A 3 14.35 -14.72 -7.87
N SER A 4 14.67 -13.83 -6.94
CA SER A 4 14.02 -12.53 -6.87
C SER A 4 14.70 -11.67 -7.92
N ALA A 5 14.10 -11.62 -9.12
CA ALA A 5 14.41 -10.57 -10.08
C ALA A 5 14.45 -9.25 -9.29
N HIS A 6 15.61 -8.59 -9.29
CA HIS A 6 15.72 -7.25 -8.74
C HIS A 6 14.81 -6.37 -9.60
N GLN A 7 13.56 -6.21 -9.16
CA GLN A 7 12.64 -5.24 -9.73
C GLN A 7 13.30 -3.89 -9.48
N ASN A 8 13.65 -3.20 -10.57
CA ASN A 8 14.17 -1.85 -10.48
C ASN A 8 12.97 -0.92 -10.26
N TYR A 9 12.75 -0.57 -9.00
CA TYR A 9 11.88 0.53 -8.61
C TYR A 9 12.66 1.83 -8.84
N LEU A 10 12.05 2.80 -9.53
CA LEU A 10 12.69 4.07 -9.87
C LEU A 10 12.28 5.20 -8.93
N HIS A 11 11.11 5.07 -8.30
CA HIS A 11 10.49 6.13 -7.49
C HIS A 11 10.31 5.76 -6.02
N ILE A 12 10.36 4.47 -5.70
CA ILE A 12 10.25 3.96 -4.32
C ILE A 12 11.42 3.03 -3.99
N ASP A 13 11.72 2.93 -2.70
CA ASP A 13 12.66 1.96 -2.18
C ASP A 13 11.87 0.78 -1.57
N VAL A 14 12.29 -0.45 -1.90
CA VAL A 14 11.61 -1.67 -1.46
C VAL A 14 12.58 -2.59 -0.73
N HIS A 15 12.32 -2.84 0.55
CA HIS A 15 13.16 -3.63 1.44
C HIS A 15 12.42 -4.91 1.87
N PRO A 16 12.77 -6.09 1.32
CA PRO A 16 12.16 -7.35 1.73
C PRO A 16 12.35 -7.63 3.23
N VAL A 17 11.28 -8.01 3.93
CA VAL A 17 11.30 -8.26 5.39
C VAL A 17 11.69 -9.70 5.70
N SER A 18 11.31 -10.65 4.85
CA SER A 18 11.67 -12.06 5.00
C SER A 18 11.87 -12.73 3.64
N GLY A 19 12.46 -13.93 3.64
CA GLY A 19 12.65 -14.71 2.41
C GLY A 19 11.36 -15.32 1.84
N ALA A 20 10.25 -15.32 2.59
CA ALA A 20 8.99 -15.94 2.16
C ALA A 20 7.98 -14.94 1.61
N LEU A 21 7.82 -13.79 2.28
CA LEU A 21 6.90 -12.71 1.92
C LEU A 21 7.25 -11.42 2.67
N GLY A 22 6.66 -10.32 2.24
CA GLY A 22 6.72 -9.03 2.93
C GLY A 22 7.82 -8.12 2.40
N ALA A 23 7.47 -6.85 2.19
CA ALA A 23 8.44 -5.78 1.97
C ALA A 23 8.01 -4.47 2.63
N GLU A 24 8.97 -3.74 3.18
CA GLU A 24 8.79 -2.35 3.58
C GLU A 24 9.05 -1.44 2.38
N ILE A 25 8.17 -0.46 2.16
CA ILE A 25 8.30 0.54 1.12
C ILE A 25 8.59 1.90 1.75
N THR A 26 9.63 2.56 1.27
CA THR A 26 10.02 3.93 1.68
C THR A 26 10.17 4.84 0.45
N GLY A 27 10.38 6.14 0.68
CA GLY A 27 10.48 7.14 -0.41
C GLY A 27 9.14 7.68 -0.91
N VAL A 28 8.02 7.32 -0.27
CA VAL A 28 6.67 7.76 -0.65
C VAL A 28 5.88 8.29 0.55
N ASP A 29 5.05 9.31 0.31
CA ASP A 29 4.06 9.85 1.25
C ASP A 29 2.66 9.47 0.77
N ILE A 30 2.04 8.49 1.43
CA ILE A 30 0.71 7.98 1.04
C ILE A 30 -0.44 8.89 1.51
N SER A 31 -0.13 9.97 2.21
CA SER A 31 -1.11 10.98 2.63
C SER A 31 -1.51 11.93 1.48
N LEU A 32 -0.78 11.88 0.37
CA LEU A 32 -0.94 12.70 -0.83
C LEU A 32 -1.37 11.87 -2.05
N PRO A 33 -1.99 12.48 -3.07
CA PRO A 33 -2.17 11.84 -4.36
C PRO A 33 -0.82 11.41 -4.94
N LEU A 34 -0.74 10.17 -5.41
CA LEU A 34 0.47 9.58 -5.99
C LEU A 34 0.41 9.61 -7.51
N ASP A 35 1.56 9.80 -8.15
CA ASP A 35 1.69 9.66 -9.60
C ASP A 35 1.45 8.20 -10.04
N ALA A 36 0.95 8.01 -11.26
CA ALA A 36 0.56 6.70 -11.77
C ALA A 36 1.74 5.71 -11.79
N GLU A 37 2.95 6.21 -12.06
CA GLU A 37 4.20 5.45 -12.05
C GLU A 37 4.51 4.91 -10.65
N VAL A 38 4.33 5.74 -9.61
CA VAL A 38 4.54 5.34 -8.20
C VAL A 38 3.51 4.28 -7.80
N VAL A 39 2.23 4.48 -8.13
CA VAL A 39 1.16 3.49 -7.86
C VAL A 39 1.47 2.17 -8.55
N SER A 40 1.95 2.20 -9.80
CA SER A 40 2.34 1.00 -10.54
C SER A 40 3.50 0.26 -9.86
N GLU A 41 4.52 0.97 -9.38
CA GLU A 41 5.64 0.38 -8.65
C GLU A 41 5.19 -0.25 -7.33
N ILE A 42 4.35 0.44 -6.55
CA ILE A 42 3.77 -0.11 -5.31
C ILE A 42 2.94 -1.37 -5.61
N ARG A 43 2.14 -1.36 -6.68
CA ARG A 43 1.35 -2.54 -7.07
C ARG A 43 2.26 -3.72 -7.46
N ASN A 44 3.35 -3.47 -8.17
CA ASN A 44 4.33 -4.50 -8.51
C ASN A 44 5.02 -5.07 -7.25
N ALA A 45 5.35 -4.21 -6.29
CA ALA A 45 5.88 -4.62 -4.99
C ALA A 45 4.86 -5.49 -4.23
N LEU A 46 3.58 -5.09 -4.17
CA LEU A 46 2.52 -5.87 -3.54
C LEU A 46 2.37 -7.25 -4.19
N LEU A 47 2.38 -7.34 -5.52
CA LEU A 47 2.25 -8.63 -6.23
C LEU A 47 3.46 -9.54 -6.02
N SER A 48 4.66 -8.97 -5.88
CA SER A 48 5.91 -9.73 -5.69
C SER A 48 6.11 -10.18 -4.24
N HIS A 49 5.70 -9.35 -3.29
CA HIS A 49 5.95 -9.55 -1.85
C HIS A 49 4.71 -9.96 -1.06
N LEU A 50 3.53 -9.98 -1.68
CA LEU A 50 2.22 -10.38 -1.14
C LEU A 50 1.66 -9.50 -0.02
N VAL A 51 2.52 -8.91 0.80
CA VAL A 51 2.19 -7.94 1.84
C VAL A 51 3.25 -6.83 1.82
N ILE A 52 2.81 -5.60 2.01
CA ILE A 52 3.69 -4.42 2.01
C ILE A 52 3.39 -3.51 3.20
N PHE A 53 4.40 -2.80 3.66
CA PHE A 53 4.33 -1.92 4.82
C PHE A 53 4.83 -0.52 4.45
N PHE A 54 4.13 0.51 4.92
CA PHE A 54 4.57 1.91 4.85
C PHE A 54 4.77 2.41 6.28
N GLN A 55 6.02 2.57 6.72
CA GLN A 55 6.30 3.04 8.07
C GLN A 55 6.19 4.56 8.19
N ASN A 56 5.90 5.04 9.41
CA ASN A 56 5.85 6.46 9.78
C ASN A 56 4.83 7.30 8.97
N GLN A 57 3.74 6.69 8.53
CA GLN A 57 2.64 7.37 7.86
C GLN A 57 1.56 7.72 8.89
N VAL A 58 1.33 9.01 9.11
CA VAL A 58 0.21 9.51 9.92
C VAL A 58 -0.86 10.00 8.96
N ILE A 59 -1.91 9.20 8.78
CA ILE A 59 -2.97 9.49 7.80
C ILE A 59 -4.35 9.55 8.45
N THR A 60 -5.22 10.38 7.90
CA THR A 60 -6.65 10.41 8.23
C THR A 60 -7.39 9.23 7.59
N PRO A 61 -8.58 8.85 8.08
CA PRO A 61 -9.41 7.82 7.44
C PRO A 61 -9.72 8.13 5.97
N GLN A 62 -9.92 9.40 5.63
CA GLN A 62 -10.15 9.80 4.24
C GLN A 62 -8.90 9.59 3.38
N GLN A 63 -7.70 9.89 3.89
CA GLN A 63 -6.46 9.64 3.16
C GLN A 63 -6.20 8.15 2.98
N GLN A 64 -6.51 7.32 3.98
CA GLN A 64 -6.45 5.87 3.85
C GLN A 64 -7.38 5.37 2.73
N LEU A 65 -8.62 5.88 2.69
CA LEU A 65 -9.56 5.53 1.63
C LEU A 65 -9.05 5.96 0.25
N ASN A 66 -8.59 7.21 0.11
CA ASN A 66 -8.05 7.74 -1.14
C ASN A 66 -6.86 6.91 -1.67
N PHE A 67 -5.99 6.44 -0.77
CA PHE A 67 -4.88 5.56 -1.12
C PHE A 67 -5.38 4.18 -1.58
N ALA A 68 -6.34 3.59 -0.87
CA ALA A 68 -6.91 2.29 -1.22
C ALA A 68 -7.60 2.31 -2.61
N GLU A 69 -8.27 3.40 -2.97
CA GLU A 69 -8.93 3.59 -4.26
C GLU A 69 -7.96 3.54 -5.46
N GLN A 70 -6.67 3.79 -5.26
CA GLN A 70 -5.65 3.65 -6.31
C GLN A 70 -5.43 2.19 -6.73
N PHE A 71 -5.84 1.23 -5.91
CA PHE A 71 -5.62 -0.21 -6.13
C PHE A 71 -6.89 -0.98 -6.49
N GLY A 72 -8.07 -0.35 -6.39
CA GLY A 72 -9.35 -0.99 -6.67
C GLY A 72 -10.52 -0.23 -6.06
N ILE A 73 -11.68 -0.88 -6.00
CA ILE A 73 -12.90 -0.30 -5.44
C ILE A 73 -13.02 -0.79 -3.99
N PRO A 74 -12.91 0.08 -2.96
CA PRO A 74 -13.12 -0.30 -1.58
C PRO A 74 -14.57 -0.78 -1.36
N MET A 75 -14.74 -1.72 -0.45
CA MET A 75 -16.05 -2.28 -0.11
C MET A 75 -16.30 -2.17 1.38
N GLU A 76 -17.56 -1.92 1.75
CA GLU A 76 -17.97 -1.99 3.15
C GLU A 76 -17.82 -3.41 3.69
N TYR A 77 -17.28 -3.52 4.89
CA TYR A 77 -17.14 -4.81 5.55
C TYR A 77 -18.44 -5.14 6.32
N PRO A 78 -19.23 -6.15 5.91
CA PRO A 78 -20.60 -6.31 6.40
C PRO A 78 -20.74 -6.54 7.91
N GLN A 79 -19.68 -7.04 8.56
CA GLN A 79 -19.69 -7.42 9.97
C GLN A 79 -19.14 -6.31 10.89
N LEU A 80 -18.55 -5.26 10.33
CA LEU A 80 -17.96 -4.17 11.10
C LEU A 80 -18.64 -2.86 10.75
N LYS A 81 -18.80 -2.01 11.77
CA LYS A 81 -19.31 -0.66 11.55
C LYS A 81 -18.16 0.22 11.11
N GLY A 82 -18.33 0.89 9.98
CA GLY A 82 -17.40 1.92 9.53
C GLY A 82 -17.42 3.17 10.40
N LEU A 83 -16.39 3.98 10.25
CA LEU A 83 -16.27 5.29 10.91
C LEU A 83 -17.40 6.24 10.47
N PRO A 84 -17.96 7.07 11.36
CA PRO A 84 -19.02 8.00 11.02
C PRO A 84 -18.70 8.95 9.84
N GLU A 85 -17.45 9.41 9.77
CA GLU A 85 -16.94 10.31 8.75
C GLU A 85 -16.43 9.59 7.49
N CYS A 86 -16.11 8.29 7.60
CA CYS A 86 -15.58 7.49 6.50
C CYS A 86 -16.07 6.03 6.61
N PRO A 87 -17.31 5.73 6.18
CA PRO A 87 -17.94 4.42 6.43
C PRO A 87 -17.25 3.20 5.80
N LEU A 88 -16.37 3.43 4.81
CA LEU A 88 -15.58 2.38 4.16
C LEU A 88 -14.31 2.00 4.96
N VAL A 89 -14.02 2.72 6.05
CA VAL A 89 -12.88 2.45 6.95
C VAL A 89 -13.42 2.04 8.31
N THR A 90 -12.85 0.97 8.88
CA THR A 90 -13.23 0.41 10.19
C THR A 90 -12.16 0.70 11.26
N GLU A 91 -12.56 0.75 12.54
CA GLU A 91 -11.63 0.84 13.69
C GLU A 91 -10.96 -0.49 14.06
#